data_AF-A0A9D2ITC2-F1
#
_entry.id   AF-A0A9D2ITC2-F1
#
_cell.length_a   1.000
_cell.length_b   1.000
_cell.length_c   1.000
_cell.angle_alpha   90.00
_cell.angle_beta   90.00
_cell.angle_gamma   90.00
#
_symmetry.space_group_name_H-M   'P 1'
#
loop_
_entity.id
_entity.type
_entity.pdbx_description
1 polymer ?
#
loop_
_entity_poly.entity_id
_entity_poly.type
_entity_poly.pdbx_seq_one_letter_code
_entity_poly.pdbx_strand_id
1 'polypeptide(L)' 'MFYFIVNPNSRSGAGKKIWDLLKKELDSRKVSYQVFMTRYMGHAVQLSQKASSLGTAEKPAYLIAVG' A
#
# COMPACT_ATOMS: atom_id res chain seq x y z
N MET A 1 11.19 4.57 0.11
CA MET A 1 10.48 3.55 0.95
C MET A 1 9.22 3.11 0.22
N PHE A 2 8.79 1.85 0.38
CA PHE A 2 7.55 1.35 -0.22
C PHE A 2 6.33 1.69 0.65
N TYR A 3 5.30 2.26 0.02
CA TYR A 3 4.02 2.59 0.65
C TYR A 3 2.90 1.88 -0.10
N PHE A 4 2.28 0.90 0.55
CA PHE A 4 1.17 0.13 0.00
C PHE A 4 -0.15 0.80 0.36
N ILE A 5 -1.00 1.01 -0.64
CA ILE A 5 -2.40 1.43 -0.47
C ILE A 5 -3.27 0.27 -0.89
N VAL A 6 -3.93 -0.36 0.07
CA VAL A 6 -4.64 -1.62 -0.11
C VAL A 6 -6.14 -1.39 0.02
N ASN A 7 -6.91 -1.79 -0.98
CA ASN A 7 -8.34 -1.97 -0.87
C ASN A 7 -8.64 -3.44 -0.52
N PRO A 8 -8.87 -3.79 0.76
CA PRO A 8 -9.09 -5.19 1.14
C PRO A 8 -10.37 -5.79 0.53
N ASN A 9 -11.36 -4.95 0.24
CA ASN A 9 -12.70 -5.37 -0.19
C ASN A 9 -12.86 -5.45 -1.72
N SER A 10 -11.81 -5.12 -2.47
CA SER A 10 -11.86 -5.20 -3.92
C SER A 10 -12.07 -6.65 -4.40
N ARG A 11 -12.78 -6.78 -5.54
CA ARG A 11 -13.10 -8.07 -6.17
C ARG A 11 -13.58 -9.11 -5.13
N SER A 12 -14.58 -8.73 -4.34
CA SER A 12 -15.19 -9.58 -3.31
C SER A 12 -14.21 -10.12 -2.26
N GLY A 13 -13.24 -9.29 -1.84
CA GLY A 13 -12.25 -9.63 -0.81
C GLY A 13 -10.94 -10.22 -1.34
N ALA A 14 -10.74 -10.27 -2.66
CA ALA A 14 -9.48 -10.75 -3.24
C ALA A 14 -8.31 -9.82 -2.90
N GLY A 15 -8.55 -8.50 -2.79
CA GLY A 15 -7.53 -7.54 -2.39
C GLY A 15 -6.88 -7.89 -1.06
N LYS A 16 -7.67 -8.34 -0.06
CA LYS A 16 -7.14 -8.83 1.22
C LYS A 16 -6.26 -10.07 1.03
N LYS A 17 -6.71 -11.05 0.23
CA LYS A 17 -5.95 -12.29 -0.01
C LYS A 17 -4.60 -12.01 -0.66
N ILE A 18 -4.57 -11.13 -1.66
CA ILE A 18 -3.34 -10.69 -2.33
C ILE A 18 -2.42 -9.97 -1.35
N TRP A 19 -2.97 -9.06 -0.54
CA TRP A 19 -2.19 -8.38 0.49
C TRP A 19 -1.57 -9.34 1.51
N ASP A 20 -2.33 -10.32 2.00
CA ASP A 20 -1.84 -11.29 2.99
C ASP A 20 -0.65 -12.11 2.42
N LEU A 21 -0.70 -12.47 1.12
CA LEU A 21 0.40 -13.14 0.42
C LEU A 21 1.62 -12.21 0.24
N LEU A 22 1.41 -10.98 -0.22
CA LEU A 22 2.47 -9.98 -0.38
C LEU A 22 3.15 -9.67 0.95
N LYS A 23 2.37 -9.49 2.02
CA LYS A 23 2.87 -9.21 3.37
C LYS A 23 3.85 -10.30 3.81
N LYS A 24 3.48 -11.57 3.65
CA LYS A 24 4.35 -12.71 4.00
C LYS A 24 5.68 -12.66 3.25
N GLU A 25 5.66 -12.28 1.98
CA GLU A 25 6.87 -12.19 1.15
C GLU A 25 7.75 -10.98 1.48
N LEU A 26 7.15 -9.84 1.78
CA LEU A 26 7.87 -8.65 2.21
C LEU A 26 8.55 -8.89 3.56
N ASP A 27 7.83 -9.50 4.50
CA ASP A 27 8.33 -9.83 5.83
C ASP A 27 9.47 -10.87 5.75
N SER A 28 9.33 -11.92 4.92
CA SER A 28 10.37 -12.96 4.75
C SER A 28 11.67 -12.38 4.18
N ARG A 29 11.56 -11.40 3.28
CA ARG A 29 12.69 -10.69 2.67
C ARG A 29 13.20 -9.52 3.50
N LYS A 30 12.59 -9.24 4.66
CA LYS A 30 12.91 -8.09 5.52
C LYS A 30 12.86 -6.76 4.77
N VAL A 31 11.91 -6.61 3.85
CA VAL A 31 11.68 -5.36 3.13
C VAL A 31 10.95 -4.39 4.05
N SER A 32 11.49 -3.18 4.24
CA SER A 32 10.80 -2.13 4.98
C SER A 32 9.69 -1.51 4.12
N TYR A 33 8.45 -1.54 4.63
CA TYR A 33 7.28 -0.95 3.99
C TYR A 33 6.34 -0.30 5.01
N GLN A 34 5.47 0.57 4.53
CA GLN A 34 4.27 1.01 5.25
C GLN A 34 3.03 0.60 4.47
N VAL A 35 1.93 0.37 5.19
CA VAL A 35 0.65 -0.02 4.59
C VAL A 35 -0.48 0.88 5.08
N PHE A 36 -1.34 1.28 4.15
CA PHE A 36 -2.57 2.01 4.39
C PHE A 36 -3.75 1.25 3.80
N MET A 37 -4.76 0.99 4.63
CA MET A 37 -6.00 0.33 4.19
C MET A 37 -7.03 1.38 3.79
N THR A 38 -7.61 1.26 2.60
CA THR A 38 -8.75 2.08 2.20
C THR A 38 -10.00 1.70 3.01
N ARG A 39 -10.96 2.62 3.09
CA ARG A 39 -12.18 2.47 3.90
C ARG A 39 -13.45 2.87 3.16
N TYR A 40 -13.32 3.81 2.22
CA TYR A 40 -14.40 4.35 1.42
C TYR A 40 -13.90 4.78 0.03
N MET A 41 -14.83 5.05 -0.88
CA MET A 41 -14.54 5.54 -2.23
C MET A 41 -13.73 6.85 -2.16
N GLY A 42 -12.65 6.95 -2.93
CA GLY A 42 -11.77 8.12 -2.93
C GLY A 42 -10.72 8.15 -1.82
N HIS A 43 -10.79 7.27 -0.81
CA HIS A 43 -9.78 7.24 0.28
C HIS A 43 -8.36 6.97 -0.26
N ALA A 44 -8.22 6.18 -1.33
CA ALA A 44 -6.93 5.90 -1.96
C ALA A 44 -6.23 7.18 -2.46
N VAL A 45 -6.98 8.18 -2.92
CA VAL A 45 -6.43 9.48 -3.38
C VAL A 45 -5.89 10.28 -2.20
N GLN A 46 -6.62 10.31 -1.09
CA GLN A 46 -6.16 10.99 0.13
C GLN A 46 -4.89 10.33 0.70
N LEU A 47 -4.85 9.00 0.68
CA LEU A 47 -3.69 8.23 1.13
C LEU A 47 -2.49 8.41 0.19
N SER A 48 -2.70 8.47 -1.13
CA SER A 48 -1.60 8.67 -2.08
C SER A 48 -0.97 10.06 -1.96
N GLN A 49 -1.78 11.10 -1.74
CA GLN A 49 -1.29 12.45 -1.45
C GLN A 49 -0.46 12.51 -0.15
N LYS A 50 -0.92 11.83 0.90
CA LYS A 50 -0.18 11.76 2.17
C LYS A 50 1.13 10.98 2.02
N ALA A 51 1.13 9.88 1.28
CA ALA A 51 2.30 9.03 1.15
C ALA A 51 3.34 9.61 0.18
N SER A 52 2.91 10.29 -0.89
CA SER A 52 3.84 10.97 -1.82
C SER A 52 4.58 12.12 -1.16
N SER A 53 3.96 12.85 -0.22
CA SER A 53 4.61 13.94 0.51
C SER A 53 5.70 13.48 1.49
N LEU A 54 5.82 12.17 1.74
CA LEU A 54 6.88 11.59 2.57
C LEU A 54 8.18 11.31 1.79
N GLY A 55 8.14 11.40 0.45
CA GLY A 55 9.31 11.20 -0.41
C GLY A 55 10.09 12.50 -0.62
N THR A 56 11.41 12.38 -0.83
CA THR A 56 12.26 13.48 -1.32
C THR A 56 12.90 13.09 -2.65
N ALA A 57 13.62 14.02 -3.30
CA ALA A 57 14.34 13.74 -4.53
C ALA A 57 15.43 12.66 -4.33
N GLU A 58 16.11 12.67 -3.17
CA GLU A 58 17.17 11.72 -2.81
C GLU A 58 16.60 10.40 -2.26
N LYS A 59 15.40 10.44 -1.67
CA LYS A 59 14.71 9.29 -1.08
C LYS A 59 13.27 9.23 -1.56
N PRO A 60 13.02 8.77 -2.80
CA PRO A 60 11.68 8.75 -3.35
C PRO A 60 10.74 7.82 -2.57
N ALA A 61 9.46 8.21 -2.54
CA ALA A 61 8.37 7.36 -2.11
C ALA A 61 7.91 6.49 -3.29
N TYR A 62 7.90 5.17 -3.11
CA TYR A 62 7.37 4.24 -4.09
C TYR A 62 5.97 3.83 -3.65
N LEU A 63 4.96 4.24 -4.41
CA LEU A 63 3.55 3.95 -4.14
C LEU A 63 3.12 2.67 -4.86
N ILE A 64 2.53 1.73 -4.12
CA ILE A 64 1.99 0.48 -4.66
C ILE A 64 0.51 0.41 -4.33
N ALA A 65 -0.33 0.34 -5.36
CA ALA A 65 -1.76 0.13 -5.19
C ALA A 65 -2.09 -1.36 -5.25
N VAL A 66 -2.85 -1.86 -4.29
CA VAL A 66 -3.35 -3.24 -4.24
C VAL A 66 -4.87 -3.20 -4.13
N GLY A 67 -5.55 -3.85 -5.06
CA GLY A 67 -7.00 -3.99 -5.15
C GLY A 67 -7.35 -5.11 -6.11
#